data_AF-A0A6C0AXZ0-F1
#
_entry.id   AF-A0A6C0AXZ0-F1
#
_cell.length_a   1.000
_cell.length_b   1.000
_cell.length_c   1.000
_cell.angle_alpha   90.00
_cell.angle_beta   90.00
_cell.angle_gamma   90.00
#
_symmetry.space_group_name_H-M   'P 1'
#
loop_
_entity.id
_entity.type
_entity.pdbx_description
1 polymer ?
#
loop_
_entity_poly.entity_id
_entity_poly.type
_entity_poly.pdbx_seq_one_letter_code
_entity_poly.pdbx_strand_id
1 'polypeptide(L)'
;MLMITHFNNNTWNENCRWRDKNQFCGCVYNSPVYIKTEIPLMITIYVIEMNNDVNKIMGFGKIINKVYTDRKYNIYEERNYNRFTYRGKSRIDASEVELKSELKDNFLKLEKRLFKGKSHLKRGQGITKVPPDVYKEYASIVMNLFNI
;
A
#
# COMPACT_ATOMS: atom_id res chain seq x y z
N MET A 1 4.79 10.79 4.14
CA MET A 1 5.26 9.63 4.94
C MET A 1 5.15 8.36 4.12
N LEU A 2 6.03 7.35 4.35
CA LEU A 2 6.00 6.05 3.66
C LEU A 2 5.48 4.95 4.60
N MET A 3 4.58 4.12 4.11
CA MET A 3 3.94 3.02 4.84
C MET A 3 3.72 1.81 3.92
N ILE A 4 3.33 0.68 4.49
CA ILE A 4 3.04 -0.55 3.76
C ILE A 4 1.67 -1.08 4.16
N THR A 5 1.04 -1.83 3.25
CA THR A 5 -0.12 -2.65 3.55
C THR A 5 0.11 -4.07 3.03
N HIS A 6 -0.53 -5.04 3.67
CA HIS A 6 -0.29 -6.46 3.43
C HIS A 6 -1.52 -7.11 2.80
N PHE A 7 -1.29 -7.71 1.64
CA PHE A 7 -2.21 -8.58 0.94
C PHE A 7 -1.67 -10.01 0.94
N ASN A 8 -2.59 -10.95 0.79
CA ASN A 8 -2.33 -12.27 0.24
C ASN A 8 -3.04 -12.36 -1.12
N ASN A 9 -2.96 -13.50 -1.80
CA ASN A 9 -3.59 -13.64 -3.11
C ASN A 9 -5.12 -13.41 -3.05
N ASN A 10 -5.78 -13.88 -1.99
CA ASN A 10 -7.22 -13.70 -1.84
C ASN A 10 -7.60 -12.22 -1.68
N THR A 11 -7.02 -11.54 -0.68
CA THR A 11 -7.36 -10.15 -0.38
C THR A 11 -6.91 -9.20 -1.48
N TRP A 12 -5.84 -9.53 -2.21
CA TRP A 12 -5.46 -8.80 -3.42
C TRP A 12 -6.55 -8.91 -4.50
N ASN A 13 -7.00 -10.13 -4.81
CA ASN A 13 -8.02 -10.37 -5.82
C ASN A 13 -9.38 -9.76 -5.46
N GLU A 14 -9.76 -9.79 -4.19
CA GLU A 14 -10.93 -9.07 -3.67
C GLU A 14 -10.81 -7.56 -3.90
N ASN A 15 -9.66 -6.98 -3.58
CA ASN A 15 -9.41 -5.55 -3.77
C ASN A 15 -9.47 -5.16 -5.26
N CYS A 16 -8.80 -5.90 -6.14
CA CYS A 16 -8.86 -5.69 -7.59
C CYS A 16 -10.30 -5.76 -8.11
N ARG A 17 -11.02 -6.86 -7.83
CA ARG A 17 -12.42 -7.03 -8.26
C ARG A 17 -13.31 -5.90 -7.77
N TRP A 18 -13.11 -5.45 -6.53
CA TRP A 18 -13.86 -4.32 -6.00
C TRP A 18 -13.54 -3.02 -6.74
N ARG A 19 -12.27 -2.72 -7.00
CA ARG A 19 -11.87 -1.51 -7.75
C ARG A 19 -12.46 -1.54 -9.17
N ASP A 20 -12.36 -2.66 -9.86
CA ASP A 20 -12.85 -2.83 -11.23
C ASP A 20 -14.37 -2.66 -11.31
N LYS A 21 -15.11 -3.37 -10.44
CA LYS A 21 -16.57 -3.30 -10.36
C LYS A 21 -17.08 -1.89 -10.06
N ASN A 22 -16.34 -1.12 -9.25
CA ASN A 22 -16.73 0.23 -8.86
C ASN A 22 -16.08 1.32 -9.73
N GLN A 23 -15.36 0.95 -10.79
CA GLN A 23 -14.61 1.87 -11.65
C GLN A 23 -13.72 2.83 -10.83
N PHE A 24 -13.07 2.29 -9.80
CA PHE A 24 -12.30 3.07 -8.84
C PHE A 24 -10.84 3.20 -9.31
N CYS A 25 -10.51 4.31 -9.97
CA CYS A 25 -9.18 4.57 -10.53
C CYS A 25 -8.08 4.83 -9.49
N GLY A 26 -8.44 4.97 -8.21
CA GLY A 26 -7.50 5.29 -7.13
C GLY A 26 -7.01 4.06 -6.36
N CYS A 27 -6.47 4.32 -5.17
CA CYS A 27 -6.15 3.28 -4.19
C CYS A 27 -7.19 3.24 -3.08
N VAL A 28 -7.46 2.05 -2.55
CA VAL A 28 -8.38 1.84 -1.43
C VAL A 28 -7.88 0.72 -0.54
N TYR A 29 -7.82 1.02 0.75
CA TYR A 29 -7.27 0.16 1.79
C TYR A 29 -8.25 0.09 2.94
N ASN A 30 -8.92 -1.04 3.03
CA ASN A 30 -9.69 -1.41 4.18
C ASN A 30 -8.78 -2.07 5.22
N SER A 31 -8.95 -1.70 6.48
CA SER A 31 -8.12 -2.16 7.59
C SER A 31 -8.96 -2.53 8.81
N PRO A 32 -8.61 -3.62 9.54
CA PRO A 32 -9.26 -3.98 10.80
C PRO A 32 -8.86 -3.06 11.96
N VAL A 33 -7.77 -2.30 11.79
CA VAL A 33 -7.18 -1.40 12.79
C VAL A 33 -6.93 -0.01 12.19
N TYR A 34 -6.95 1.02 13.03
CA TYR A 34 -6.54 2.37 12.61
C TYR A 34 -5.03 2.43 12.31
N ILE A 35 -4.63 3.35 11.43
CA ILE A 35 -3.28 3.89 11.45
C ILE A 35 -3.00 4.45 12.85
N LYS A 36 -1.83 4.16 13.41
CA LYS A 36 -1.45 4.56 14.77
C LYS A 36 -1.72 6.05 15.03
N THR A 37 -2.22 6.37 16.22
CA THR A 37 -2.58 7.73 16.64
C THR A 37 -1.39 8.68 16.74
N GLU A 38 -0.17 8.16 16.89
CA GLU A 38 1.08 8.93 16.84
C GLU A 38 1.34 9.56 15.46
N ILE A 39 0.66 9.09 14.42
CA ILE A 39 0.76 9.63 13.08
C ILE A 39 -0.24 10.78 12.93
N PRO A 40 0.22 12.01 12.61
CA PRO A 40 -0.67 13.14 12.43
C PRO A 40 -1.77 12.88 11.41
N LEU A 41 -2.98 13.33 11.70
CA LEU A 41 -4.10 13.28 10.77
C LEU A 41 -3.86 14.25 9.60
N MET A 42 -4.59 14.04 8.50
CA MET A 42 -4.60 14.92 7.32
C MET A 42 -3.26 15.04 6.56
N ILE A 43 -2.23 14.29 6.93
CA ILE A 43 -0.98 14.24 6.18
C ILE A 43 -1.06 13.28 4.99
N THR A 44 -0.22 13.51 3.99
CA THR A 44 -0.07 12.59 2.85
C THR A 44 0.75 11.36 3.25
N ILE A 45 0.20 10.18 2.94
CA ILE A 45 0.81 8.87 3.13
C ILE A 45 0.95 8.18 1.77
N TYR A 46 2.16 7.72 1.50
CA TYR A 46 2.48 6.85 0.37
C TYR A 46 2.51 5.41 0.89
N VAL A 47 1.72 4.54 0.27
CA VAL A 47 1.49 3.16 0.72
C VAL A 47 2.06 2.21 -0.32
N ILE A 48 2.94 1.30 0.09
CA ILE A 48 3.41 0.19 -0.75
C ILE A 48 2.45 -0.99 -0.57
N GLU A 49 1.90 -1.51 -1.67
CA GLU A 49 0.98 -2.65 -1.68
C GLU A 49 1.77 -3.94 -1.77
N MET A 50 1.94 -4.66 -0.66
CA MET A 50 2.71 -5.91 -0.61
C MET A 50 1.79 -7.12 -0.76
N ASN A 51 2.09 -8.05 -1.68
CA ASN A 51 1.49 -9.39 -1.67
C ASN A 51 2.49 -10.41 -1.10
N ASN A 52 2.14 -10.95 0.06
CA ASN A 52 2.99 -11.83 0.86
C ASN A 52 3.05 -13.28 0.36
N ASP A 53 2.08 -13.74 -0.43
CA ASP A 53 2.06 -15.11 -0.96
C ASP A 53 3.08 -15.24 -2.09
N VAL A 54 3.09 -14.25 -3.00
CA VAL A 54 4.03 -14.22 -4.14
C VAL A 54 5.31 -13.45 -3.86
N ASN A 55 5.40 -12.76 -2.72
CA ASN A 55 6.52 -11.87 -2.35
C ASN A 55 6.78 -10.76 -3.38
N LYS A 56 5.71 -10.08 -3.81
CA LYS A 56 5.74 -9.03 -4.82
C LYS A 56 5.15 -7.72 -4.34
N ILE A 57 5.74 -6.62 -4.77
CA ILE A 57 5.07 -5.32 -4.71
C ILE A 57 4.04 -5.28 -5.84
N MET A 58 2.79 -4.99 -5.50
CA MET A 58 1.67 -4.95 -6.46
C MET A 58 1.39 -3.54 -6.98
N GLY A 59 1.83 -2.53 -6.24
CA GLY A 59 1.63 -1.14 -6.61
C GLY A 59 1.90 -0.19 -5.46
N PHE A 60 1.59 1.07 -5.72
CA PHE A 60 1.78 2.17 -4.80
C PHE A 60 0.53 3.02 -4.76
N GLY A 61 0.08 3.43 -3.56
CA GLY A 61 -1.03 4.37 -3.39
C GLY A 61 -0.62 5.65 -2.69
N LYS A 62 -1.33 6.73 -3.00
CA LYS A 62 -1.21 8.03 -2.32
C LYS A 62 -2.53 8.39 -1.65
N ILE A 63 -2.54 8.32 -0.32
CA ILE A 63 -3.72 8.61 0.51
C ILE A 63 -3.47 9.81 1.43
N ILE A 64 -4.55 10.33 2.01
CA ILE A 64 -4.50 11.24 3.16
C ILE A 64 -4.81 10.43 4.42
N ASN A 65 -4.14 10.72 5.54
CA ASN A 65 -4.45 10.10 6.83
C ASN A 65 -5.81 10.56 7.37
N LYS A 66 -6.85 9.96 6.82
CA LYS A 66 -8.25 10.21 7.13
C LYS A 66 -9.04 8.93 6.90
N VAL A 67 -9.86 8.56 7.87
CA VAL A 67 -10.83 7.48 7.70
C VAL A 67 -12.06 8.01 6.99
N TYR A 68 -12.49 7.30 5.97
CA TYR A 68 -13.68 7.63 5.17
C TYR A 68 -14.87 6.83 5.69
N THR A 69 -15.93 7.55 6.06
CA THR A 69 -17.20 7.00 6.58
C THR A 69 -18.39 7.39 5.71
N ASP A 70 -18.14 7.94 4.52
CA ASP A 70 -19.14 8.41 3.56
C ASP A 70 -20.01 7.28 3.00
N ARG A 71 -19.48 6.06 2.96
CA ARG A 71 -20.21 4.84 2.61
C ARG A 71 -19.49 3.62 3.15
N LYS A 72 -20.15 2.45 3.09
CA LYS A 72 -19.52 1.17 3.39
C LYS A 72 -18.76 0.66 2.17
N TYR A 73 -17.46 0.45 2.34
CA TYR A 73 -16.60 -0.20 1.35
C TYR A 73 -16.51 -1.68 1.73
N ASN A 74 -17.41 -2.54 1.24
CA ASN A 74 -17.34 -3.98 1.54
C ASN A 74 -16.39 -4.66 0.55
N ILE A 75 -15.09 -4.51 0.77
CA ILE A 75 -14.05 -5.00 -0.15
C ILE A 75 -13.78 -6.48 0.07
N TYR A 76 -13.60 -6.87 1.33
CA TYR A 76 -13.18 -8.22 1.69
C TYR A 76 -14.35 -9.06 2.20
N GLU A 77 -14.31 -10.37 1.97
CA GLU A 77 -15.29 -11.31 2.52
C GLU A 77 -15.22 -11.35 4.06
N GLU A 78 -14.01 -11.40 4.61
CA GLU A 78 -13.78 -11.28 6.05
C GLU A 78 -14.11 -9.85 6.52
N ARG A 79 -15.27 -9.72 7.16
CA ARG A 79 -15.87 -8.45 7.55
C ARG A 79 -14.99 -7.63 8.48
N ASN A 80 -14.15 -8.28 9.29
CA ASN A 80 -13.23 -7.58 10.18
C ASN A 80 -12.26 -6.65 9.43
N TYR A 81 -11.83 -7.03 8.22
CA TYR A 81 -10.95 -6.17 7.43
C TYR A 81 -11.66 -4.91 6.91
N ASN A 82 -13.00 -4.86 6.86
CA ASN A 82 -13.77 -3.73 6.34
C ASN A 82 -14.12 -2.67 7.40
N ARG A 83 -13.43 -2.63 8.55
CA ARG A 83 -13.75 -1.70 9.65
C ARG A 83 -13.40 -0.25 9.34
N PHE A 84 -12.21 0.00 8.80
CA PHE A 84 -11.72 1.35 8.52
C PHE A 84 -11.30 1.48 7.08
N THR A 85 -11.82 2.47 6.37
CA THR A 85 -11.45 2.73 4.98
C THR A 85 -10.52 3.91 4.87
N TYR A 86 -9.38 3.67 4.23
CA TYR A 86 -8.47 4.69 3.71
C TYR A 86 -8.50 4.65 2.20
N ARG A 87 -8.56 5.80 1.53
CA ARG A 87 -8.57 5.86 0.07
C ARG A 87 -7.86 7.09 -0.46
N GLY A 88 -7.41 6.98 -1.71
CA GLY A 88 -6.68 8.01 -2.42
C GLY A 88 -7.09 8.06 -3.89
N LYS A 89 -6.91 9.21 -4.53
CA LYS A 89 -7.26 9.41 -5.95
C LYS A 89 -6.19 8.88 -6.91
N SER A 90 -5.01 8.52 -6.41
CA SER A 90 -3.87 8.11 -7.23
C SER A 90 -3.32 6.78 -6.75
N ARG A 91 -3.10 5.88 -7.71
CA ARG A 91 -2.46 4.57 -7.56
C ARG A 91 -1.58 4.36 -8.80
N ILE A 92 -0.41 3.78 -8.60
CA ILE A 92 0.51 3.39 -9.67
C ILE A 92 0.67 1.89 -9.59
N ASP A 93 0.44 1.19 -10.69
CA ASP A 93 0.63 -0.25 -10.72
C ASP A 93 2.13 -0.60 -10.75
N ALA A 94 2.51 -1.70 -10.10
CA ALA A 94 3.92 -2.12 -10.11
C ALA A 94 4.44 -2.40 -11.52
N SER A 95 3.58 -2.90 -12.41
CA SER A 95 3.94 -3.16 -13.82
C SER A 95 4.39 -1.88 -14.55
N GLU A 96 3.81 -0.72 -14.24
CA GLU A 96 4.20 0.57 -14.83
C GLU A 96 5.61 0.99 -14.38
N VAL A 97 6.02 0.60 -13.17
CA VAL A 97 7.35 0.91 -12.62
C VAL A 97 8.41 -0.05 -13.17
N GLU A 98 8.07 -1.33 -13.31
CA GLU A 98 8.98 -2.35 -13.85
C GLU A 98 9.41 -2.07 -15.31
N LEU A 99 8.57 -1.38 -16.08
CA LEU A 99 8.86 -0.95 -17.44
C LEU A 99 9.87 0.22 -17.51
N LYS A 100 10.05 0.97 -16.41
CA LYS A 100 10.97 2.12 -16.35
C LYS A 100 12.37 1.66 -15.96
N SER A 101 13.25 1.59 -16.96
CA SER A 101 14.61 1.06 -16.84
C SER A 101 15.42 1.69 -15.69
N GLU A 102 15.26 2.99 -15.48
CA GLU A 102 15.98 3.79 -14.49
C GLU A 102 15.52 3.53 -13.05
N LEU A 103 14.32 2.96 -12.85
CA LEU A 103 13.76 2.65 -11.52
C LEU A 103 13.87 1.17 -11.17
N LYS A 104 14.11 0.31 -12.17
CA LYS A 104 14.08 -1.15 -12.05
C LYS A 104 14.98 -1.69 -10.94
N ASP A 105 16.23 -1.23 -10.88
CA ASP A 105 17.19 -1.72 -9.88
C ASP A 105 16.78 -1.34 -8.45
N ASN A 106 16.30 -0.12 -8.26
CA ASN A 106 15.80 0.35 -6.96
C ASN A 106 14.54 -0.40 -6.54
N PHE A 107 13.64 -0.67 -7.50
CA PHE A 107 12.43 -1.44 -7.27
C PHE A 107 12.76 -2.88 -6.84
N LEU A 108 13.68 -3.55 -7.52
CA LEU A 108 14.12 -4.91 -7.16
C LEU A 108 14.80 -4.96 -5.78
N LYS A 109 15.61 -3.95 -5.44
CA LYS A 109 16.22 -3.84 -4.10
C LYS A 109 15.17 -3.64 -3.02
N LEU A 110 14.22 -2.73 -3.25
CA LEU A 110 13.10 -2.49 -2.34
C LEU A 110 12.29 -3.77 -2.13
N GLU A 111 11.88 -4.46 -3.20
CA GLU A 111 11.14 -5.71 -3.11
C GLU A 111 11.92 -6.76 -2.31
N LYS A 112 13.20 -6.97 -2.61
CA LYS A 112 14.05 -7.87 -1.82
C LYS A 112 14.08 -7.48 -0.34
N ARG A 113 14.21 -6.19 -0.02
CA ARG A 113 14.23 -5.66 1.36
C ARG A 113 12.90 -5.87 2.09
N LEU A 114 11.77 -5.78 1.40
CA LEU A 114 10.45 -5.95 1.99
C LEU A 114 10.14 -7.42 2.30
N PHE A 115 10.58 -8.36 1.44
CA PHE A 115 10.14 -9.77 1.55
C PHE A 115 11.21 -10.76 2.02
N LYS A 116 12.50 -10.42 1.95
CA LYS A 116 13.61 -11.34 2.22
C LYS A 116 14.55 -10.82 3.31
N GLY A 117 15.32 -11.74 3.89
CA GLY A 117 16.33 -11.45 4.89
C GLY A 117 15.79 -11.24 6.31
N LYS A 118 16.72 -11.00 7.24
CA LYS A 118 16.41 -10.64 8.62
C LYS A 118 15.72 -9.28 8.62
N SER A 119 14.61 -9.13 9.36
CA SER A 119 13.76 -7.92 9.40
C SER A 119 12.92 -7.62 8.14
N HIS A 120 12.57 -8.64 7.35
CA HIS A 120 11.55 -8.49 6.31
C HIS A 120 10.23 -7.93 6.90
N LEU A 121 9.43 -7.26 6.08
CA LEU A 121 8.21 -6.57 6.52
C LEU A 121 6.93 -7.36 6.23
N LYS A 122 7.00 -8.68 6.05
CA LYS A 122 5.80 -9.52 5.77
C LYS A 122 4.77 -9.59 6.89
N ARG A 123 5.08 -9.12 8.11
CA ARG A 123 4.21 -9.24 9.29
C ARG A 123 3.71 -7.87 9.70
N GLY A 124 2.41 -7.74 9.92
CA GLY A 124 1.76 -6.51 10.32
C GLY A 124 0.24 -6.63 10.12
N GLN A 125 -0.51 -5.73 10.75
CA GLN A 125 -1.96 -5.61 10.53
C GLN A 125 -2.28 -4.18 10.09
N GLY A 126 -3.14 -4.05 9.10
CA GLY A 126 -3.53 -2.75 8.54
C GLY A 126 -2.41 -2.06 7.77
N ILE A 127 -2.39 -0.72 7.84
CA ILE A 127 -1.36 0.12 7.22
C ILE A 127 -0.30 0.43 8.28
N THR A 128 0.93 -0.02 8.05
CA THR A 128 2.02 0.05 9.03
C THR A 128 3.17 0.92 8.52
N LYS A 129 3.83 1.64 9.44
CA LYS A 129 4.95 2.52 9.11
C LYS A 129 6.18 1.68 8.77
N VAL A 130 6.91 2.03 7.71
CA VAL A 130 8.21 1.41 7.41
C VAL A 130 9.23 1.76 8.49
N PRO A 131 10.23 0.90 8.75
CA PRO A 131 11.33 1.23 9.63
C PRO A 131 12.20 2.37 9.06
N PRO A 132 12.99 3.06 9.90
CA PRO A 132 13.76 4.23 9.49
C PRO A 132 14.76 4.00 8.35
N ASP A 133 15.38 2.81 8.28
CA ASP A 133 16.30 2.43 7.21
C ASP A 133 15.60 2.42 5.85
N VAL A 134 14.44 1.74 5.78
CA VAL A 134 13.63 1.67 4.56
C VAL A 134 13.12 3.05 4.17
N TYR A 135 12.70 3.87 5.15
CA TYR A 135 12.30 5.24 4.88
C TYR A 135 13.45 6.05 4.26
N LYS A 136 14.63 6.04 4.89
CA LYS A 136 15.79 6.83 4.46
C LYS A 136 16.23 6.47 3.04
N GLU A 137 16.19 5.18 2.69
CA GLU A 137 16.69 4.69 1.40
C GLU A 137 15.67 4.83 0.27
N TYR A 138 14.38 4.60 0.53
CA TYR A 138 13.38 4.43 -0.53
C TYR A 138 12.28 5.49 -0.58
N ALA A 139 12.16 6.37 0.44
CA ALA A 139 11.08 7.35 0.49
C ALA A 139 11.06 8.30 -0.72
N SER A 140 12.19 8.89 -1.08
CA SER A 140 12.28 9.82 -2.22
C SER A 140 11.88 9.15 -3.53
N ILE A 141 12.36 7.92 -3.76
CA ILE A 141 12.06 7.13 -4.95
C ILE A 141 10.56 6.90 -5.07
N VAL A 142 9.92 6.39 -4.01
CA VAL A 142 8.47 6.10 -4.02
C VAL A 142 7.65 7.38 -4.16
N MET A 143 8.03 8.47 -3.49
CA MET A 143 7.31 9.75 -3.59
C MET A 143 7.39 10.35 -5.00
N ASN A 144 8.56 10.24 -5.64
CA ASN A 144 8.77 10.74 -6.98
C ASN A 144 7.90 10.04 -8.03
N LEU A 145 7.51 8.77 -7.81
CA LEU A 145 6.59 8.06 -8.71
C LEU A 145 5.30 8.86 -8.97
N PHE A 146 4.82 9.60 -7.97
CA PHE A 146 3.55 10.35 -8.03
C PHE A 146 3.69 11.78 -8.55
N ASN A 147 4.89 12.18 -8.99
CA ASN A 147 5.19 13.50 -9.53
C ASN A 147 5.67 13.43 -10.99
N ILE A 148 5.60 12.24 -11.62
CA ILE A 148 5.94 12.00 -13.02
C ILE A 148 4.73 12.33 -13.90
#